data_AF-A0A0E0JYE3-F1
#
_entry.id   AF-A0A0E0JYE3-F1
#
_cell.length_a   1.000
_cell.length_b   1.000
_cell.length_c   1.000
_cell.angle_alpha   90.00
_cell.angle_beta   90.00
_cell.angle_gamma   90.00
#
_symmetry.space_group_name_H-M   'P 1'
#
loop_
_entity.id
_entity.type
_entity.pdbx_description
1 polymer ?
#
loop_
_entity_poly.entity_id
_entity_poly.type
_entity_poly.pdbx_seq_one_letter_code
_entity_poly.pdbx_strand_id
1 'polypeptide(L)'
;MITTNQDLGRKMLGYLKDGEGSSTSSMENGSEASSTSMKKTQESSTPIKSGEEGAPGKKRKQNQVALCIAVVELIQELTDKEKVKALGLFRCPLNREIFTNTTSRTMRLLWLRSQIAA
;
A
#
# COMPACT_ATOMS: atom_id res chain seq x y z
N MET A 1 -8.29 32.25 -26.75
CA MET A 1 -7.33 31.13 -26.93
C MET A 1 -7.74 30.03 -25.97
N ILE A 2 -8.36 28.96 -26.48
CA ILE A 2 -8.82 27.83 -25.67
C ILE A 2 -7.90 26.66 -26.01
N THR A 3 -7.01 26.30 -25.10
CA THR A 3 -6.16 25.11 -25.23
C THR A 3 -6.94 23.90 -24.73
N THR A 4 -7.19 22.96 -25.63
CA THR A 4 -8.01 21.76 -25.43
C THR A 4 -7.23 20.67 -24.68
N ASN A 5 -7.90 20.04 -23.72
CA ASN A 5 -7.44 18.86 -22.97
C ASN A 5 -7.42 17.62 -23.87
N GLN A 6 -6.38 17.42 -24.69
CA GLN A 6 -6.22 16.22 -25.53
C GLN A 6 -4.91 15.44 -25.32
N ASP A 7 -4.10 15.75 -24.30
CA ASP A 7 -2.76 15.17 -24.16
C ASP A 7 -2.57 14.23 -22.94
N LEU A 8 -3.55 13.37 -22.65
CA LEU A 8 -3.38 12.33 -21.62
C LEU A 8 -3.65 10.90 -22.13
N GLY A 9 -4.09 10.74 -23.38
CA GLY A 9 -4.49 9.44 -23.93
C GLY A 9 -3.37 8.58 -24.54
N ARG A 10 -2.12 9.05 -24.63
CA ARG A 10 -1.07 8.38 -25.43
C ARG A 10 0.02 7.62 -24.65
N LYS A 11 0.00 7.60 -23.31
CA LYS A 11 1.10 7.02 -22.52
C LYS A 11 0.86 5.63 -21.93
N MET A 12 -0.34 5.04 -22.10
CA MET A 12 -0.72 3.78 -21.45
C MET A 12 -0.52 2.50 -22.29
N LEU A 13 -0.07 2.60 -23.54
CA LEU A 13 0.02 1.43 -24.45
C LEU A 13 1.44 0.86 -24.62
N GLY A 14 2.41 1.26 -23.79
CA GLY A 14 3.83 0.92 -23.97
C GLY A 14 4.40 -0.19 -23.05
N TYR A 15 3.63 -0.71 -22.10
CA TYR A 15 4.16 -1.59 -21.03
C TYR A 15 3.52 -2.98 -20.98
N LEU A 16 3.24 -3.59 -22.13
CA LEU A 16 2.81 -4.99 -22.19
C LEU A 16 3.39 -5.69 -23.42
N LYS A 17 4.70 -5.98 -23.37
CA LYS A 17 5.33 -6.87 -24.34
C LYS A 17 6.55 -7.57 -23.71
N ASP A 18 6.42 -8.89 -23.65
CA ASP A 18 7.44 -9.95 -23.56
C ASP A 18 8.08 -10.28 -22.20
N GLY A 19 7.72 -11.48 -21.71
CA GLY A 19 8.31 -12.13 -20.55
C GLY A 19 7.92 -13.61 -20.44
N GLU A 20 8.04 -14.37 -21.54
CA GLU A 20 8.08 -15.84 -21.50
C GLU A 20 9.54 -16.30 -21.39
N GLY A 21 9.81 -17.20 -20.45
CA GLY A 21 11.13 -17.76 -20.19
C GLY A 21 11.05 -18.87 -19.15
N SER A 22 10.47 -19.99 -19.56
CA SER A 22 10.50 -21.28 -18.85
C SER A 22 11.93 -21.77 -18.66
N SER A 23 12.26 -22.28 -17.46
CA SER A 23 13.25 -23.35 -17.27
C SER A 23 13.13 -23.94 -15.86
N THR A 24 12.58 -25.14 -15.78
CA THR A 24 12.70 -26.05 -14.65
C THR A 24 14.05 -26.77 -14.72
N SER A 25 14.77 -26.85 -13.60
CA SER A 25 15.64 -28.00 -13.35
C SER A 25 15.73 -28.28 -11.85
N SER A 26 15.41 -29.53 -11.50
CA SER A 26 15.53 -30.13 -10.18
C SER A 26 16.77 -31.02 -10.15
N MET A 27 17.44 -31.09 -8.98
CA MET A 27 18.34 -32.13 -8.43
C MET A 27 19.27 -31.44 -7.40
N GLU A 28 19.67 -31.98 -6.26
CA GLU A 28 19.33 -33.15 -5.45
C GLU A 28 20.04 -32.95 -4.08
N ASN A 29 19.44 -33.49 -3.02
CA ASN A 29 20.01 -34.04 -1.77
C ASN A 29 21.20 -33.41 -1.01
N GLY A 30 21.00 -33.32 0.31
CA GLY A 30 21.97 -33.77 1.31
C GLY A 30 22.31 -32.78 2.42
N SER A 31 21.83 -33.02 3.65
CA SER A 31 22.68 -33.26 4.83
C SER A 31 21.90 -33.07 6.14
N GLU A 32 22.03 -34.08 6.99
CA GLU A 32 21.41 -34.25 8.30
C GLU A 32 22.27 -33.60 9.39
N ALA A 33 21.65 -33.02 10.43
CA ALA A 33 22.23 -32.99 11.79
C ALA A 33 21.20 -32.53 12.85
N SER A 34 20.87 -33.48 13.72
CA SER A 34 20.50 -33.43 15.14
C SER A 34 20.24 -32.11 15.90
N SER A 35 19.04 -32.09 16.52
CA SER A 35 18.69 -31.87 17.94
C SER A 35 19.32 -30.73 18.78
N THR A 36 18.45 -29.93 19.41
CA THR A 36 18.29 -29.68 20.88
C THR A 36 17.22 -28.59 21.07
N SER A 37 16.01 -28.85 21.60
CA SER A 37 15.60 -28.98 23.03
C SER A 37 15.66 -27.69 23.87
N MET A 38 14.45 -27.15 24.16
CA MET A 38 13.97 -26.44 25.37
C MET A 38 14.48 -25.01 25.69
N LYS A 39 13.55 -24.02 25.76
CA LYS A 39 13.26 -23.24 26.99
C LYS A 39 12.00 -22.38 26.85
N LYS A 40 11.36 -22.17 28.01
CA LYS A 40 10.02 -21.71 28.33
C LYS A 40 10.02 -20.27 28.87
N THR A 41 8.93 -19.53 28.62
CA THR A 41 8.30 -18.43 29.39
C THR A 41 9.13 -17.22 29.86
N GLN A 42 8.66 -16.00 29.55
CA GLN A 42 8.28 -15.00 30.57
C GLN A 42 7.45 -13.84 29.98
N GLU A 43 6.33 -13.56 30.66
CA GLU A 43 5.45 -12.40 30.53
C GLU A 43 6.18 -11.08 30.83
N SER A 44 5.68 -9.95 30.29
CA SER A 44 5.43 -8.75 31.09
C SER A 44 4.67 -7.69 30.29
N SER A 45 3.39 -7.57 30.59
CA SER A 45 2.60 -6.37 30.89
C SER A 45 3.05 -4.98 30.38
N THR A 46 2.07 -4.32 29.77
CA THR A 46 1.83 -2.88 29.47
C THR A 46 2.08 -1.91 30.67
N PRO A 47 1.70 -0.60 30.65
CA PRO A 47 1.58 0.48 29.62
C PRO A 47 2.23 1.84 30.08
N ILE A 48 2.59 2.77 29.18
CA ILE A 48 2.84 4.19 29.57
C ILE A 48 2.52 5.11 28.37
N LYS A 49 1.36 5.79 28.31
CA LYS A 49 0.93 7.07 28.90
C LYS A 49 1.30 8.31 28.04
N SER A 50 0.24 8.93 27.52
CA SER A 50 -0.03 10.37 27.30
C SER A 50 1.10 11.39 27.12
N GLY A 51 0.90 12.24 26.10
CA GLY A 51 1.31 13.66 26.10
C GLY A 51 2.43 13.99 25.12
N GLU A 52 2.18 14.81 24.10
CA GLU A 52 2.46 16.25 24.19
C GLU A 52 2.04 16.96 22.88
N GLU A 53 1.39 18.10 23.08
CA GLU A 53 0.97 19.08 22.09
C GLU A 53 2.18 19.94 21.65
N GLY A 54 2.22 20.35 20.38
CA GLY A 54 2.85 21.61 19.97
C GLY A 54 4.33 21.61 19.51
N ALA A 55 4.53 21.59 18.18
CA ALA A 55 5.58 22.39 17.53
C ALA A 55 5.30 22.57 16.02
N PRO A 56 4.97 23.78 15.53
CA PRO A 56 4.90 24.07 14.11
C PRO A 56 6.30 24.44 13.60
N GLY A 57 6.73 23.89 12.45
CA GLY A 57 7.92 24.40 11.77
C GLY A 57 9.01 23.37 11.44
N LYS A 58 8.63 22.22 10.88
CA LYS A 58 9.43 21.60 9.82
C LYS A 58 8.44 21.25 8.73
N LYS A 59 8.61 21.75 7.49
CA LYS A 59 7.95 21.16 6.32
C LYS A 59 8.52 19.75 6.16
N ARG A 60 8.10 18.84 7.03
CA ARG A 60 8.40 17.42 6.92
C ARG A 60 7.81 17.04 5.59
N LYS A 61 8.64 16.52 4.68
CA LYS A 61 8.15 15.87 3.45
C LYS A 61 7.10 14.87 3.93
N GLN A 62 5.82 15.20 3.73
CA GLN A 62 4.75 14.35 4.21
C GLN A 62 4.94 13.01 3.50
N ASN A 63 4.97 11.94 4.28
CA ASN A 63 5.05 10.62 3.69
C ASN A 63 3.75 10.41 2.90
N GLN A 64 3.84 10.37 1.57
CA GLN A 64 2.67 10.24 0.69
C GLN A 64 1.83 9.01 1.02
N VAL A 65 2.46 7.92 1.50
CA VAL A 65 1.74 6.73 1.96
C VAL A 65 0.93 7.06 3.21
N ALA A 66 1.53 7.75 4.19
CA ALA A 66 0.82 8.14 5.42
C ALA A 66 -0.39 9.04 5.14
N LEU A 67 -0.29 9.94 4.15
CA LEU A 67 -1.44 10.72 3.69
C LEU A 67 -2.54 9.85 3.08
N CYS A 68 -2.17 8.88 2.24
CA CYS A 68 -3.15 7.97 1.65
C CYS A 68 -3.87 7.14 2.74
N ILE A 69 -3.12 6.63 3.73
CA ILE A 69 -3.67 5.87 4.86
C ILE A 69 -4.65 6.74 5.65
N ALA A 70 -4.24 7.95 6.05
CA ALA A 70 -5.09 8.86 6.82
C ALA A 70 -6.40 9.18 6.07
N VAL A 71 -6.34 9.38 4.76
CA VAL A 71 -7.55 9.59 3.95
C VAL A 71 -8.44 8.34 3.94
N VAL A 72 -7.88 7.13 3.81
CA VAL A 72 -8.66 5.89 3.82
C VAL A 72 -9.35 5.66 5.16
N GLU A 73 -8.68 5.95 6.27
CA GLU A 73 -9.26 5.83 7.61
C GLU A 73 -10.50 6.71 7.79
N LEU A 74 -10.50 7.89 7.16
CA LEU A 74 -11.62 8.86 7.18
C LEU A 74 -12.81 8.50 6.28
N ILE A 75 -12.67 7.50 5.40
CA ILE A 75 -13.78 7.02 4.56
C ILE A 75 -14.65 6.09 5.41
N GLN A 76 -15.82 6.57 5.83
CA GLN A 76 -16.77 5.81 6.66
C GLN A 76 -17.52 4.76 5.85
N GLU A 77 -17.60 4.95 4.54
CA GLU A 77 -18.30 4.09 3.59
C GLU A 77 -17.56 2.76 3.34
N LEU A 78 -16.31 2.63 3.80
CA LEU A 78 -15.53 1.40 3.75
C LEU A 78 -15.54 0.71 5.12
N THR A 79 -15.79 -0.59 5.10
CA THR A 79 -15.59 -1.44 6.27
C THR A 79 -14.11 -1.56 6.61
N ASP A 80 -13.78 -1.90 7.86
CA ASP A 80 -12.38 -2.05 8.28
C ASP A 80 -11.64 -3.10 7.44
N LYS A 81 -12.33 -4.17 7.03
CA LYS A 81 -11.79 -5.19 6.12
C LYS A 81 -11.42 -4.60 4.76
N GLU A 82 -12.27 -3.74 4.19
CA GLU A 82 -11.98 -3.07 2.93
C GLU A 82 -10.83 -2.06 3.06
N LYS A 83 -10.79 -1.32 4.18
CA LYS A 83 -9.68 -0.38 4.47
C LYS A 83 -8.35 -1.11 4.48
N VAL A 84 -8.24 -2.22 5.20
CA VAL A 84 -7.01 -3.04 5.26
C VAL A 84 -6.58 -3.51 3.87
N LYS A 85 -7.51 -3.99 3.04
CA LYS A 85 -7.22 -4.35 1.64
C LYS A 85 -6.70 -3.15 0.85
N ALA A 86 -7.34 -1.99 0.99
CA ALA A 86 -6.96 -0.77 0.30
C ALA A 86 -5.55 -0.28 0.65
N LEU A 87 -5.07 -0.51 1.89
CA LEU A 87 -3.71 -0.13 2.28
C LEU A 87 -2.64 -0.78 1.39
N GLY A 88 -2.88 -2.01 0.94
CA GLY A 88 -1.99 -2.73 0.03
C GLY A 88 -1.76 -2.00 -1.30
N LEU A 89 -2.75 -1.24 -1.78
CA LEU A 89 -2.69 -0.51 -3.05
C LEU A 89 -1.61 0.58 -3.03
N PHE A 90 -1.34 1.19 -1.87
CA PHE A 90 -0.43 2.33 -1.75
C PHE A 90 1.05 1.96 -1.72
N ARG A 91 1.38 0.66 -1.80
CA ARG A 91 2.76 0.22 -2.10
C ARG A 91 3.19 0.70 -3.50
N CYS A 92 2.27 0.68 -4.46
CA CYS A 92 2.50 1.15 -5.82
C CYS A 92 2.49 2.69 -5.91
N PRO A 93 3.55 3.33 -6.44
CA PRO A 93 3.59 4.79 -6.64
C PRO A 93 2.46 5.33 -7.51
N LEU A 94 2.13 4.63 -8.61
CA LEU A 94 1.06 5.04 -9.52
C LEU A 94 -0.32 5.03 -8.82
N ASN A 95 -0.59 4.02 -8.00
CA ASN A 95 -1.82 3.96 -7.23
C ASN A 95 -1.93 5.11 -6.23
N ARG A 96 -0.82 5.52 -5.60
CA ARG A 96 -0.82 6.72 -4.74
C ARG A 96 -1.17 7.96 -5.54
N GLU A 97 -0.56 8.13 -6.69
CA GLU A 97 -0.79 9.29 -7.56
C GLU A 97 -2.24 9.38 -8.03
N ILE A 98 -2.81 8.27 -8.53
CA ILE A 98 -4.23 8.19 -8.92
C ILE A 98 -5.12 8.58 -7.73
N PHE A 99 -4.86 8.00 -6.55
CA PHE A 99 -5.65 8.25 -5.35
C PHE A 99 -5.58 9.71 -4.89
N THR A 100 -4.38 10.30 -4.83
CA THR A 100 -4.18 11.69 -4.36
C THR A 100 -4.69 12.71 -5.35
N ASN A 101 -4.56 12.46 -6.66
CA ASN A 101 -5.01 13.39 -7.70
C ASN A 101 -6.52 13.31 -7.98
N THR A 102 -7.19 12.24 -7.54
CA THR A 102 -8.65 12.13 -7.67
C THR A 102 -9.34 13.03 -6.64
N THR A 103 -9.83 14.20 -7.05
CA THR A 103 -10.49 15.17 -6.16
C THR A 103 -11.86 14.70 -5.65
N SER A 104 -12.62 13.98 -6.49
CA SER A 104 -13.95 13.52 -6.11
C SER A 104 -13.88 12.37 -5.11
N ARG A 105 -14.43 12.58 -3.90
CA ARG A 105 -14.56 11.53 -2.87
C ARG A 105 -15.27 10.29 -3.43
N THR A 106 -16.34 10.50 -4.18
CA THR A 106 -17.13 9.42 -4.79
C THR A 106 -16.30 8.61 -5.79
N MET A 107 -15.55 9.27 -6.67
CA MET A 107 -14.68 8.57 -7.62
C MET A 107 -13.57 7.80 -6.91
N ARG A 108 -12.97 8.40 -5.87
CA ARG A 108 -11.94 7.77 -5.04
C ARG A 108 -12.47 6.51 -4.36
N LEU A 109 -13.69 6.56 -3.82
CA LEU A 109 -14.36 5.41 -3.20
C LEU A 109 -14.67 4.30 -4.23
N LEU A 110 -15.25 4.66 -5.38
CA LEU A 110 -15.54 3.73 -6.47
C LEU A 110 -14.28 3.02 -6.96
N TRP A 111 -13.21 3.78 -7.18
CA TRP A 111 -11.92 3.23 -7.58
C TRP A 111 -11.36 2.29 -6.51
N LEU A 112 -11.37 2.68 -5.23
CA LEU A 112 -10.91 1.77 -4.16
C LEU A 112 -11.67 0.44 -4.18
N ARG A 113 -13.00 0.49 -4.30
CA ARG A 113 -13.84 -0.71 -4.36
C ARG A 113 -13.55 -1.57 -5.58
N SER A 114 -13.29 -0.98 -6.76
CA SER A 114 -12.92 -1.75 -7.95
C SER A 114 -11.58 -2.45 -7.76
N GLN A 115 -10.61 -1.81 -7.11
CA GLN A 115 -9.28 -2.38 -6.93
C GLN A 115 -9.21 -3.50 -5.89
N ILE A 116 -10.03 -3.46 -4.84
CA ILE A 116 -10.01 -4.46 -3.74
C ILE A 116 -11.00 -5.62 -3.92
N ALA A 117 -11.84 -5.53 -4.95
CA ALA A 117 -12.75 -6.59 -5.38
C ALA A 117 -12.12 -7.55 -6.40
N ALA A 118 -10.99 -7.15 -7.01
CA ALA A 118 -10.13 -8.01 -7.83
C ALA A 118 -9.31 -8.97 -6.94
#